data_AF-A0AAD9RLH4-F1
#
_entry.id   AF-A0AAD9RLH4-F1
#
_cell.length_a   1.000
_cell.length_b   1.000
_cell.length_c   1.000
_cell.angle_alpha   90.00
_cell.angle_beta   90.00
_cell.angle_gamma   90.00
#
_symmetry.space_group_name_H-M   'P 1'
#
loop_
_entity.id
_entity.type
_entity.pdbx_description
1 polymer ?
#
loop_
_entity_poly.entity_id
_entity_poly.type
_entity_poly.pdbx_seq_one_letter_code
_entity_poly.pdbx_strand_id
1 'polypeptide(L)'
;MTVIDISPAKNDGILKEILKEGVGDETPITGGKVTVHYTGTLLDGTKFDSSRDRNEPFKFDLGIGKVIKAWDIGVATMKKGEVAMFTCAPEFAYGEAGSPPKIPPNATLKFEIEMIDWAGEDLSPDKDGSIERLQITPGKDYVTPRDRSLVNIHLTGKYNDQIFEDRDVQFCLGEGEDVGVVEGVEKALEHFKTGEKSKLKIKSKYAFKKEGKPEFNIPPNADVEYIVELKSFQKAVESWSLNGAQKIEQAKLLKDKGTNYFKAGKYNLAIKMYKKVLDFLRYDKDFENELKTECDSLLLSTHLNLALCYLKTDQNIEAKDACTEALKLDPQNEKAYFRRGQAHLALASPELAIKDFEEVLKIEPKNVAASKQIIVCNNLIKKQLAKEKKLYANMFDKFAQEDRQKEEEKLRQQPDVMRGALGEWGQEERPGGRDATAFEKENPNILMLNANGTGEFQNM
;
A
#
# COMPACT_ATOMS: atom_id res chain seq x y z
N MET A 1 -36.21 -15.98 -39.21
CA MET A 1 -35.43 -16.62 -38.14
C MET A 1 -34.15 -17.11 -38.76
N THR A 2 -33.00 -16.86 -38.12
CA THR A 2 -31.68 -17.17 -38.68
C THR A 2 -31.14 -18.41 -37.97
N VAL A 3 -30.82 -19.45 -38.74
CA VAL A 3 -30.15 -20.64 -38.24
C VAL A 3 -28.65 -20.39 -38.29
N ILE A 4 -27.95 -20.66 -37.18
CA ILE A 4 -26.52 -20.41 -37.02
C ILE A 4 -25.84 -21.72 -36.64
N ASP A 5 -24.79 -22.09 -37.39
CA ASP A 5 -23.91 -23.19 -36.99
C ASP A 5 -22.95 -22.72 -35.89
N ILE A 6 -23.11 -23.32 -34.71
CA ILE A 6 -22.31 -23.04 -33.52
C ILE A 6 -21.32 -24.18 -33.19
N SER A 7 -21.17 -25.15 -34.09
CA SER A 7 -20.16 -26.20 -33.94
C SER A 7 -18.73 -25.62 -34.00
N PRO A 8 -17.78 -26.15 -33.21
CA PRO A 8 -16.40 -25.66 -33.21
C PRO A 8 -15.71 -25.75 -34.58
N ALA A 9 -16.03 -26.79 -35.35
CA ALA A 9 -15.45 -27.05 -36.66
C ALA A 9 -16.23 -26.41 -37.83
N LYS A 10 -17.35 -25.72 -37.55
CA LYS A 10 -18.25 -25.15 -38.55
C LYS A 10 -18.70 -26.17 -39.60
N ASN A 11 -19.19 -27.31 -39.11
CA ASN A 11 -19.55 -28.49 -39.90
C ASN A 11 -21.04 -28.86 -39.78
N ASP A 12 -21.91 -27.90 -39.44
CA ASP A 12 -23.35 -28.08 -39.23
C ASP A 12 -23.72 -29.11 -38.15
N GLY A 13 -22.77 -29.48 -37.29
CA GLY A 13 -22.99 -30.47 -36.23
C GLY A 13 -23.91 -29.98 -35.11
N ILE A 14 -24.00 -28.66 -34.92
CA ILE A 14 -24.88 -28.02 -33.94
C ILE A 14 -25.46 -26.75 -34.55
N LEU A 15 -26.73 -26.81 -34.94
CA LEU A 15 -27.46 -25.67 -35.49
C LEU A 15 -28.34 -25.05 -34.41
N LYS A 16 -28.23 -23.74 -34.21
CA LYS A 16 -29.03 -22.95 -33.28
C LYS A 16 -29.98 -22.03 -34.05
N GLU A 17 -31.24 -22.03 -33.65
CA GLU A 17 -32.26 -21.09 -34.11
C GLU A 17 -32.87 -20.39 -32.89
N ILE A 18 -32.79 -19.07 -32.81
CA ILE A 18 -33.38 -18.30 -31.73
C ILE A 18 -34.87 -18.12 -32.01
N LEU A 19 -35.71 -18.65 -31.12
CA LEU A 19 -37.18 -18.53 -31.17
C LEU A 19 -37.67 -17.31 -30.39
N LYS A 20 -36.98 -16.97 -29.30
CA LYS A 20 -37.21 -15.76 -28.50
C LYS A 20 -35.87 -15.23 -28.01
N GLU A 21 -35.61 -13.96 -28.28
CA GLU A 21 -34.42 -13.25 -27.81
C GLU A 21 -34.38 -13.17 -26.27
N GLY A 22 -33.19 -13.35 -25.71
CA GLY A 22 -32.92 -13.09 -24.30
C GLY A 22 -32.64 -11.62 -24.01
N VAL A 23 -32.36 -11.31 -22.74
CA VAL A 23 -31.99 -9.97 -22.26
C VAL A 23 -30.53 -9.94 -21.80
N GLY A 24 -29.92 -8.77 -21.86
CA GLY A 24 -28.51 -8.57 -21.50
C GLY A 24 -27.55 -9.05 -22.58
N ASP A 25 -26.27 -8.97 -22.26
CA ASP A 25 -25.16 -9.42 -23.13
C ASP A 25 -24.30 -10.50 -22.47
N GLU A 26 -24.62 -10.85 -21.22
CA GLU A 26 -23.93 -11.88 -20.46
C GLU A 26 -24.38 -13.28 -20.87
N THR A 27 -23.44 -14.22 -20.85
CA THR A 27 -23.67 -15.65 -21.10
C THR A 27 -23.09 -16.49 -19.96
N PRO A 28 -23.60 -17.71 -19.73
CA PRO A 28 -23.07 -18.57 -18.69
C PRO A 28 -21.65 -19.02 -19.01
N ILE A 29 -20.81 -19.08 -17.97
CA ILE A 29 -19.41 -19.51 -18.09
C ILE A 29 -19.30 -21.03 -17.90
N THR A 30 -18.30 -21.64 -18.55
CA THR A 30 -17.91 -23.03 -18.29
C THR A 30 -17.63 -23.25 -16.79
N GLY A 31 -18.16 -24.33 -16.24
CA GLY A 31 -18.13 -24.65 -14.81
C GLY A 31 -19.26 -24.02 -14.00
N GLY A 32 -19.99 -23.05 -14.57
CA GLY A 32 -21.14 -22.40 -13.93
C GLY A 32 -22.36 -23.30 -13.84
N LYS A 33 -23.17 -23.11 -12.79
CA LYS A 33 -24.45 -23.80 -12.63
C LYS A 33 -25.53 -23.04 -13.41
N VAL A 34 -26.11 -23.71 -14.41
CA VAL A 34 -27.19 -23.17 -15.25
C VAL A 34 -28.52 -23.83 -14.91
N THR A 35 -29.61 -23.09 -15.11
CA THR A 35 -30.99 -23.54 -14.91
C THR A 35 -31.76 -23.33 -16.20
N VAL A 36 -32.32 -24.41 -16.76
CA VAL A 36 -33.05 -24.37 -18.03
C VAL A 36 -34.36 -25.13 -17.98
N HIS A 37 -35.31 -24.72 -18.82
CA HIS A 37 -36.38 -25.61 -19.28
C HIS A 37 -36.04 -26.16 -20.65
N TYR A 38 -36.48 -27.39 -20.95
CA TYR A 38 -36.26 -27.97 -22.26
C TYR A 38 -37.33 -28.99 -22.65
N THR A 39 -37.43 -29.23 -23.96
CA THR A 39 -38.14 -30.35 -24.57
C THR A 39 -37.27 -30.94 -25.68
N GLY A 40 -36.99 -32.25 -25.60
CA GLY A 40 -36.21 -33.01 -26.56
C GLY A 40 -37.09 -33.88 -27.46
N THR A 41 -36.90 -33.78 -28.77
CA THR A 41 -37.62 -34.56 -29.78
C THR A 41 -36.67 -35.18 -30.81
N LEU A 42 -37.07 -36.30 -31.40
CA LEU A 42 -36.46 -36.80 -32.63
C LEU A 42 -36.86 -35.93 -33.83
N LEU A 43 -36.23 -36.13 -34.99
CA LEU A 43 -36.56 -35.37 -36.21
C LEU A 43 -38.00 -35.59 -36.71
N ASP A 44 -38.58 -36.74 -36.42
CA ASP A 44 -39.98 -37.06 -36.74
C ASP A 44 -41.00 -36.38 -35.78
N GLY A 45 -40.51 -35.64 -34.77
CA GLY A 45 -41.32 -34.95 -33.77
C GLY A 45 -41.62 -35.78 -32.52
N THR A 46 -41.18 -37.04 -32.45
CA THR A 46 -41.37 -37.88 -31.26
C THR A 46 -40.64 -37.30 -30.05
N LYS A 47 -41.40 -36.86 -29.04
CA LYS A 47 -40.85 -36.35 -27.78
C LYS A 47 -40.30 -37.51 -26.95
N PHE A 48 -39.02 -37.44 -26.59
CA PHE A 48 -38.37 -38.47 -25.75
C PHE A 48 -38.16 -38.00 -24.30
N ASP A 49 -38.07 -36.69 -24.07
CA ASP A 49 -37.88 -36.10 -22.74
C ASP A 49 -38.28 -34.62 -22.69
N SER A 50 -38.77 -34.14 -21.54
CA SER A 50 -39.06 -32.72 -21.32
C SER A 50 -39.06 -32.40 -19.82
N SER A 51 -38.41 -31.31 -19.43
CA SER A 51 -38.47 -30.83 -18.06
C SER A 51 -39.79 -30.13 -17.73
N ARG A 52 -40.51 -29.63 -18.74
CA ARG A 52 -41.83 -29.01 -18.56
C ARG A 52 -42.89 -30.04 -18.16
N ASP A 53 -42.81 -31.26 -18.69
CA ASP A 53 -43.71 -32.36 -18.29
C ASP A 53 -43.58 -32.71 -16.80
N ARG A 54 -42.42 -32.40 -16.20
CA ARG A 54 -42.13 -32.60 -14.77
C ARG A 54 -42.40 -31.38 -13.91
N ASN A 55 -42.73 -30.23 -14.51
CA ASN A 55 -42.85 -28.93 -13.82
C ASN A 55 -41.62 -28.56 -12.96
N GLU A 56 -40.44 -29.04 -13.33
CA GLU A 56 -39.20 -28.79 -12.59
C GLU A 56 -38.07 -28.41 -13.56
N PRO A 57 -37.44 -27.23 -13.40
CA PRO A 57 -36.27 -26.84 -14.19
C PRO A 57 -35.11 -27.81 -14.02
N PHE A 58 -34.35 -28.02 -15.10
CA PHE A 58 -33.15 -28.84 -15.03
C PHE A 58 -31.93 -27.97 -14.71
N LYS A 59 -31.18 -28.38 -13.70
CA LYS A 59 -29.96 -27.69 -13.23
C LYS A 59 -28.76 -28.57 -13.48
N PHE A 60 -27.72 -28.01 -14.11
CA PHE A 60 -26.48 -28.72 -14.37
C PHE A 60 -25.29 -27.77 -14.39
N ASP A 61 -24.09 -28.33 -14.28
CA ASP A 61 -22.84 -27.59 -14.40
C ASP A 61 -22.39 -27.62 -15.87
N LEU A 62 -22.26 -26.44 -16.47
CA LEU A 62 -22.06 -26.25 -17.90
C LEU A 62 -20.62 -26.55 -18.33
N GLY A 63 -20.43 -27.24 -19.46
CA GLY A 63 -19.12 -27.35 -20.11
C GLY A 63 -18.16 -28.32 -19.43
N ILE A 64 -18.65 -29.18 -18.53
CA ILE A 64 -17.85 -30.20 -17.83
C ILE A 64 -18.29 -31.63 -18.18
N GLY A 65 -19.01 -31.83 -19.29
CA GLY A 65 -19.39 -33.15 -19.79
C GLY A 65 -20.49 -33.85 -18.99
N LYS A 66 -21.33 -33.08 -18.27
CA LYS A 66 -22.50 -33.61 -17.54
C LYS A 66 -23.73 -33.80 -18.44
N VAL A 67 -23.72 -33.16 -19.61
CA VAL A 67 -24.75 -33.22 -20.65
C VAL A 67 -24.10 -33.56 -22.00
N ILE A 68 -24.89 -33.77 -23.04
CA ILE A 68 -24.35 -34.01 -24.39
C ILE A 68 -23.50 -32.82 -24.85
N LYS A 69 -22.51 -33.07 -25.71
CA LYS A 69 -21.57 -32.04 -26.20
C LYS A 69 -22.31 -30.85 -26.83
N ALA A 70 -23.40 -31.11 -27.54
CA ALA A 70 -24.21 -30.07 -28.15
C ALA A 70 -24.80 -29.08 -27.13
N TRP A 71 -25.16 -29.55 -25.94
CA TRP A 71 -25.68 -28.69 -24.87
C TRP A 71 -24.56 -27.88 -24.22
N ASP A 72 -23.41 -28.50 -23.95
CA ASP A 72 -22.25 -27.81 -23.39
C ASP A 72 -21.80 -26.64 -24.28
N ILE A 73 -21.90 -26.79 -25.59
CA ILE A 73 -21.59 -25.74 -26.57
C ILE A 73 -22.78 -24.78 -26.75
N GLY A 74 -23.99 -25.30 -26.90
CA GLY A 74 -25.18 -24.52 -27.22
C GLY A 74 -25.65 -23.61 -26.09
N VAL A 75 -25.77 -24.15 -24.88
CA VAL A 75 -26.26 -23.42 -23.71
C VAL A 75 -25.28 -22.30 -23.30
N ALA A 76 -23.98 -22.48 -23.57
CA ALA A 76 -22.96 -21.44 -23.38
C ALA A 76 -23.18 -20.18 -24.26
N THR A 77 -23.97 -20.28 -25.32
CA THR A 77 -24.29 -19.15 -26.21
C THR A 77 -25.60 -18.44 -25.87
N MET A 78 -26.35 -18.92 -24.87
CA MET A 78 -27.69 -18.42 -24.57
C MET A 78 -27.63 -17.24 -23.60
N LYS A 79 -28.51 -16.26 -23.84
CA LYS A 79 -28.77 -15.13 -22.94
C LYS A 79 -29.91 -15.44 -21.96
N LYS A 80 -30.05 -14.64 -20.91
CA LYS A 80 -31.11 -14.83 -19.90
C LYS A 80 -32.50 -14.67 -20.53
N GLY A 81 -33.38 -15.65 -20.34
CA GLY A 81 -34.74 -15.66 -20.90
C GLY A 81 -34.82 -16.03 -22.39
N GLU A 82 -33.70 -16.33 -23.04
CA GLU A 82 -33.66 -16.77 -24.43
C GLU A 82 -34.35 -18.14 -24.58
N VAL A 83 -35.11 -18.31 -25.66
CA VAL A 83 -35.62 -19.62 -26.09
C VAL A 83 -35.03 -19.92 -27.45
N ALA A 84 -34.33 -21.05 -27.57
CA ALA A 84 -33.68 -21.48 -28.80
C ALA A 84 -33.95 -22.94 -29.11
N MET A 85 -34.04 -23.25 -30.40
CA MET A 85 -34.08 -24.60 -30.93
C MET A 85 -32.66 -25.01 -31.35
N PHE A 86 -32.19 -26.14 -30.83
CA PHE A 86 -30.92 -26.75 -31.18
C PHE A 86 -31.17 -28.02 -31.98
N THR A 87 -30.58 -28.12 -33.18
CA THR A 87 -30.51 -29.38 -33.94
C THR A 87 -29.11 -29.94 -33.82
N CYS A 88 -29.01 -31.13 -33.23
CA CYS A 88 -27.76 -31.72 -32.78
C CYS A 88 -27.47 -32.99 -33.58
N ALA A 89 -26.37 -33.00 -34.33
CA ALA A 89 -25.91 -34.19 -35.03
C ALA A 89 -25.46 -35.28 -34.02
N PRO A 90 -25.48 -36.57 -34.41
CA PRO A 90 -25.20 -37.67 -33.50
C PRO A 90 -23.85 -37.57 -32.79
N GLU A 91 -22.82 -37.05 -33.46
CA GLU A 91 -21.46 -36.92 -32.96
C GLU A 91 -21.35 -35.94 -31.79
N PHE A 92 -22.31 -35.01 -31.70
CA PHE A 92 -22.48 -34.05 -30.60
C PHE A 92 -23.59 -34.45 -29.61
N ALA A 93 -24.27 -35.58 -29.85
CA ALA A 93 -25.32 -36.16 -29.02
C ALA A 93 -24.89 -37.52 -28.44
N TYR A 94 -25.58 -38.62 -28.82
CA TYR A 94 -25.35 -39.97 -28.29
C TYR A 94 -24.61 -40.92 -29.26
N GLY A 95 -24.22 -40.44 -30.45
CA GLY A 95 -23.44 -41.17 -31.44
C GLY A 95 -24.05 -42.51 -31.89
N GLU A 96 -23.19 -43.42 -32.32
CA GLU A 96 -23.56 -44.76 -32.83
C GLU A 96 -24.25 -45.63 -31.78
N ALA A 97 -23.97 -45.41 -30.49
CA ALA A 97 -24.59 -46.19 -29.42
C ALA A 97 -26.06 -45.79 -29.17
N GLY A 98 -26.41 -44.52 -29.41
CA GLY A 98 -27.70 -43.97 -29.00
C GLY A 98 -27.89 -43.99 -27.47
N SER A 99 -29.14 -43.94 -27.03
CA SER A 99 -29.53 -44.17 -25.63
C SER A 99 -30.84 -44.99 -25.59
N PRO A 100 -30.75 -46.31 -25.81
CA PRO A 100 -31.91 -47.18 -25.85
C PRO A 100 -32.69 -47.18 -24.52
N PRO A 101 -34.03 -47.34 -24.55
CA PRO A 101 -34.87 -47.54 -25.73
C PRO A 101 -35.33 -46.23 -26.40
N LYS A 102 -35.03 -45.07 -25.81
CA LYS A 102 -35.64 -43.79 -26.22
C LYS A 102 -34.96 -43.12 -27.39
N ILE A 103 -33.63 -43.27 -27.50
CA ILE A 103 -32.82 -42.61 -28.52
C ILE A 103 -32.11 -43.71 -29.34
N PRO A 104 -32.41 -43.82 -30.64
CA PRO A 104 -31.75 -44.83 -31.48
C PRO A 104 -30.28 -44.48 -31.78
N PRO A 105 -29.49 -45.45 -32.24
CA PRO A 105 -28.19 -45.23 -32.86
C PRO A 105 -28.21 -44.11 -33.91
N ASN A 106 -27.18 -43.26 -33.94
CA ASN A 106 -26.99 -42.22 -34.95
C ASN A 106 -28.17 -41.25 -35.11
N ALA A 107 -28.90 -40.99 -34.02
CA ALA A 107 -30.05 -40.08 -34.04
C ALA A 107 -29.62 -38.61 -34.02
N THR A 108 -30.13 -37.82 -34.97
CA THR A 108 -30.16 -36.36 -34.88
C THR A 108 -31.28 -35.94 -33.93
N LEU A 109 -30.95 -35.08 -32.96
CA LEU A 109 -31.89 -34.65 -31.93
C LEU A 109 -32.25 -33.17 -32.11
N LYS A 110 -33.49 -32.82 -31.74
CA LYS A 110 -33.94 -31.44 -31.60
C LYS A 110 -34.22 -31.13 -30.14
N PHE A 111 -33.76 -29.98 -29.67
CA PHE A 111 -34.02 -29.49 -28.32
C PHE A 111 -34.51 -28.05 -28.37
N GLU A 112 -35.73 -27.82 -27.91
CA GLU A 112 -36.15 -26.48 -27.51
C GLU A 112 -35.65 -26.26 -26.09
N ILE A 113 -34.84 -25.23 -25.87
CA ILE A 113 -34.28 -24.89 -24.56
C ILE A 113 -34.64 -23.44 -24.24
N GLU A 114 -35.13 -23.21 -23.02
CA GLU A 114 -35.34 -21.90 -22.42
C GLU A 114 -34.31 -21.68 -21.31
N MET A 115 -33.50 -20.63 -21.45
CA MET A 115 -32.53 -20.22 -20.44
C MET A 115 -33.23 -19.45 -19.33
N ILE A 116 -33.31 -20.03 -18.12
CA ILE A 116 -34.00 -19.39 -16.99
C ILE A 116 -33.04 -18.51 -16.22
N ASP A 117 -31.93 -19.09 -15.75
CA ASP A 117 -30.93 -18.35 -14.98
C ASP A 117 -29.59 -19.10 -14.89
N TRP A 118 -28.55 -18.39 -14.48
CA TRP A 118 -27.27 -18.98 -14.06
C TRP A 118 -26.66 -18.16 -12.94
N ALA A 119 -25.85 -18.82 -12.11
CA ALA A 119 -25.00 -18.12 -11.17
C ALA A 119 -23.77 -17.56 -11.88
N GLY A 120 -23.36 -16.34 -11.57
CA GLY A 120 -22.03 -15.87 -11.93
C GLY A 120 -20.96 -16.65 -11.16
N GLU A 121 -19.74 -16.58 -11.66
CA GLU A 121 -18.61 -17.21 -10.98
C GLU A 121 -18.15 -16.35 -9.81
N ASP A 122 -18.10 -16.95 -8.63
CA ASP A 122 -17.59 -16.27 -7.44
C ASP A 122 -16.06 -16.25 -7.43
N LEU A 123 -15.50 -15.06 -7.64
CA LEU A 123 -14.07 -14.76 -7.63
C LEU A 123 -13.59 -14.19 -6.28
N SER A 124 -14.47 -14.13 -5.28
CA SER A 124 -14.04 -13.69 -3.94
C SER A 124 -13.03 -14.68 -3.33
N PRO A 125 -12.05 -14.20 -2.57
CA PRO A 125 -11.11 -15.06 -1.85
C PRO A 125 -11.79 -16.05 -0.90
N ASP A 126 -12.87 -15.60 -0.24
CA ASP A 126 -13.58 -16.37 0.79
C ASP A 126 -14.74 -17.22 0.22
N LYS A 127 -15.00 -17.14 -1.09
CA LYS A 127 -16.19 -17.74 -1.74
C LYS A 127 -17.51 -17.32 -1.10
N ASP A 128 -17.61 -16.02 -0.79
CA ASP A 128 -18.75 -15.38 -0.11
C ASP A 128 -19.69 -14.61 -1.08
N GLY A 129 -19.47 -14.72 -2.40
CA GLY A 129 -20.23 -14.02 -3.44
C GLY A 129 -19.95 -12.53 -3.53
N SER A 130 -18.90 -12.03 -2.88
CA SER A 130 -18.60 -10.60 -2.85
C SER A 130 -18.00 -10.04 -4.14
N ILE A 131 -17.48 -10.92 -5.00
CA ILE A 131 -16.99 -10.59 -6.34
C ILE A 131 -17.56 -11.64 -7.29
N GLU A 132 -18.62 -11.29 -8.01
CA GLU A 132 -19.28 -12.20 -8.95
C GLU A 132 -18.97 -11.78 -10.40
N ARG A 133 -18.48 -12.72 -11.21
CA ARG A 133 -18.18 -12.54 -12.63
C ARG A 133 -19.27 -13.12 -13.52
N LEU A 134 -19.73 -12.32 -14.48
CA LEU A 134 -20.59 -12.72 -15.58
C LEU A 134 -19.86 -12.43 -16.89
N GLN A 135 -19.59 -13.47 -17.69
CA GLN A 135 -18.83 -13.33 -18.92
C GLN A 135 -19.69 -12.72 -20.03
N ILE A 136 -19.13 -11.76 -20.79
CA ILE A 136 -19.76 -11.16 -21.97
C ILE A 136 -19.07 -11.66 -23.24
N THR A 137 -17.75 -11.50 -23.28
CA THR A 137 -16.90 -12.01 -24.37
C THR A 137 -15.83 -12.91 -23.77
N PRO A 138 -15.72 -14.18 -24.20
CA PRO A 138 -14.67 -15.06 -23.72
C PRO A 138 -13.29 -14.57 -24.18
N GLY A 139 -12.32 -14.60 -23.28
CA GLY A 139 -10.95 -14.29 -23.65
C GLY A 139 -10.27 -15.41 -24.42
N LYS A 140 -9.19 -15.03 -25.10
CA LYS A 140 -8.26 -15.88 -25.83
C LYS A 140 -7.18 -16.37 -24.87
N ASP A 141 -6.64 -17.55 -25.15
CA ASP A 141 -5.56 -18.21 -24.41
C ASP A 141 -5.96 -18.82 -23.06
N TYR A 142 -5.03 -19.61 -22.49
CA TYR A 142 -5.17 -20.28 -21.20
C TYR A 142 -4.44 -19.56 -20.06
N VAL A 143 -3.81 -18.42 -20.36
CA VAL A 143 -2.93 -17.72 -19.44
C VAL A 143 -3.65 -16.51 -18.87
N THR A 144 -3.55 -16.32 -17.56
CA THR A 144 -4.11 -15.17 -16.86
C THR A 144 -3.00 -14.29 -16.26
N PRO A 145 -3.28 -13.00 -16.02
CA PRO A 145 -2.43 -12.15 -15.20
C PRO A 145 -2.24 -12.73 -13.79
N ARG A 146 -1.09 -12.43 -13.19
CA ARG A 146 -0.81 -12.68 -11.76
C ARG A 146 -0.41 -11.38 -11.06
N ASP A 147 -0.31 -11.41 -9.74
CA ASP A 147 0.28 -10.32 -8.95
C ASP A 147 1.50 -9.72 -9.67
N ARG A 148 1.57 -8.39 -9.71
CA ARG A 148 2.61 -7.58 -10.40
C ARG A 148 2.61 -7.60 -11.93
N SER A 149 1.77 -8.38 -12.59
CA SER A 149 1.64 -8.34 -14.06
C SER A 149 1.18 -6.95 -14.51
N LEU A 150 1.76 -6.44 -15.60
CA LEU A 150 1.35 -5.17 -16.19
C LEU A 150 0.12 -5.42 -17.05
N VAL A 151 -1.04 -4.96 -16.61
CA VAL A 151 -2.31 -5.11 -17.32
C VAL A 151 -2.68 -3.82 -18.04
N ASN A 152 -3.28 -3.96 -19.23
CA ASN A 152 -3.92 -2.90 -19.98
C ASN A 152 -5.39 -3.25 -20.15
N ILE A 153 -6.26 -2.47 -19.51
CA ILE A 153 -7.70 -2.74 -19.46
C ILE A 153 -8.50 -1.54 -19.94
N HIS A 154 -9.70 -1.81 -20.45
CA HIS A 154 -10.78 -0.84 -20.50
C HIS A 154 -11.70 -1.08 -19.29
N LEU A 155 -12.04 -0.01 -18.57
CA LEU A 155 -12.80 -0.07 -17.33
C LEU A 155 -14.00 0.86 -17.42
N THR A 156 -15.20 0.32 -17.26
CA THR A 156 -16.44 1.09 -17.15
C THR A 156 -17.11 0.77 -15.81
N GLY A 157 -17.18 1.73 -14.90
CA GLY A 157 -17.83 1.61 -13.59
C GLY A 157 -19.26 2.14 -13.60
N LYS A 158 -20.18 1.39 -13.01
CA LYS A 158 -21.61 1.71 -12.92
C LYS A 158 -22.13 1.60 -11.48
N TYR A 159 -22.99 2.53 -11.11
CA TYR A 159 -23.75 2.51 -9.87
C TYR A 159 -25.19 2.95 -10.15
N ASN A 160 -26.19 2.15 -9.76
CA ASN A 160 -27.61 2.37 -10.10
C ASN A 160 -27.82 2.70 -11.59
N ASP A 161 -27.21 1.91 -12.48
CA ASP A 161 -27.21 2.08 -13.94
C ASP A 161 -26.56 3.36 -14.49
N GLN A 162 -26.06 4.25 -13.62
CA GLN A 162 -25.30 5.43 -14.02
C GLN A 162 -23.82 5.09 -14.15
N ILE A 163 -23.23 5.40 -15.30
CA ILE A 163 -21.79 5.28 -15.52
C ILE A 163 -21.10 6.42 -14.77
N PHE A 164 -20.17 6.08 -13.86
CA PHE A 164 -19.38 7.06 -13.11
C PHE A 164 -17.91 7.12 -13.54
N GLU A 165 -17.41 6.07 -14.19
CA GLU A 165 -16.12 6.10 -14.87
C GLU A 165 -16.13 5.26 -16.13
N ASP A 166 -15.39 5.70 -17.15
CA ASP A 166 -15.21 4.99 -18.41
C ASP A 166 -13.86 5.40 -19.01
N ARG A 167 -12.86 4.52 -18.93
CA ARG A 167 -11.48 4.85 -19.34
C ARG A 167 -10.62 3.62 -19.60
N ASP A 168 -9.59 3.83 -20.40
CA ASP A 168 -8.47 2.91 -20.47
C ASP A 168 -7.49 3.18 -19.33
N VAL A 169 -7.00 2.11 -18.70
CA VAL A 169 -6.01 2.21 -17.63
C VAL A 169 -4.97 1.09 -17.77
N GLN A 170 -3.71 1.47 -17.65
CA GLN A 170 -2.59 0.54 -17.60
C GLN A 170 -1.93 0.62 -16.22
N PHE A 171 -1.82 -0.51 -15.53
CA PHE A 171 -1.25 -0.58 -14.19
C PHE A 171 -0.69 -1.97 -13.88
N CYS A 172 0.12 -2.07 -12.82
CA CYS A 172 0.56 -3.37 -12.32
C CYS A 172 -0.48 -3.90 -11.33
N LEU A 173 -0.88 -5.17 -11.45
CA LEU A 173 -1.73 -5.79 -10.42
C LEU A 173 -1.07 -5.67 -9.04
N GLY A 174 -1.86 -5.29 -8.04
CA GLY A 174 -1.42 -4.90 -6.70
C GLY A 174 -1.21 -3.39 -6.51
N GLU A 175 -1.41 -2.59 -7.56
CA GLU A 175 -1.29 -1.12 -7.55
C GLU A 175 -2.56 -0.42 -8.09
N GLY A 176 -3.69 -1.13 -8.17
CA GLY A 176 -4.94 -0.60 -8.72
C GLY A 176 -5.48 0.60 -7.95
N GLU A 177 -5.43 0.56 -6.61
CA GLU A 177 -5.90 1.68 -5.77
C GLU A 177 -5.23 3.01 -6.14
N ASP A 178 -3.92 3.00 -6.42
CA ASP A 178 -3.13 4.18 -6.80
C ASP A 178 -3.52 4.78 -8.17
N VAL A 179 -4.23 3.99 -8.99
CA VAL A 179 -4.79 4.41 -10.29
C VAL A 179 -6.32 4.50 -10.26
N GLY A 180 -6.94 4.43 -9.08
CA GLY A 180 -8.38 4.53 -8.88
C GLY A 180 -9.15 3.31 -9.35
N VAL A 181 -8.52 2.13 -9.37
CA VAL A 181 -9.16 0.85 -9.64
C VAL A 181 -9.46 0.18 -8.29
N VAL A 182 -10.70 -0.27 -8.10
CA VAL A 182 -11.11 -0.92 -6.84
C VAL A 182 -10.51 -2.32 -6.70
N GLU A 183 -10.27 -2.73 -5.45
CA GLU A 183 -9.64 -4.02 -5.11
C GLU A 183 -10.33 -5.21 -5.79
N GLY A 184 -11.66 -5.21 -5.86
CA GLY A 184 -12.43 -6.29 -6.48
C GLY A 184 -12.17 -6.46 -7.97
N VAL A 185 -11.87 -5.37 -8.69
CA VAL A 185 -11.48 -5.44 -10.10
C VAL A 185 -10.09 -6.07 -10.22
N GLU A 186 -9.15 -5.70 -9.36
CA GLU A 186 -7.81 -6.32 -9.37
C GLU A 186 -7.86 -7.81 -9.11
N LYS A 187 -8.63 -8.24 -8.10
CA LYS A 187 -8.84 -9.65 -7.79
C LYS A 187 -9.48 -10.40 -8.96
N ALA A 188 -10.47 -9.81 -9.61
CA ALA A 188 -11.10 -10.42 -10.77
C ALA A 188 -10.12 -10.59 -11.95
N LEU A 189 -9.24 -9.62 -12.20
CA LEU A 189 -8.30 -9.64 -13.32
C LEU A 189 -7.29 -10.81 -13.27
N GLU A 190 -7.01 -11.38 -12.10
CA GLU A 190 -6.19 -12.60 -11.98
C GLU A 190 -6.83 -13.85 -12.64
N HIS A 191 -8.13 -13.77 -12.93
CA HIS A 191 -8.92 -14.83 -13.58
C HIS A 191 -9.30 -14.49 -15.04
N PHE A 192 -8.92 -13.31 -15.53
CA PHE A 192 -9.24 -12.87 -16.88
C PHE A 192 -8.25 -13.42 -17.90
N LYS A 193 -8.75 -13.68 -19.10
CA LYS A 193 -7.97 -14.03 -20.28
C LYS A 193 -7.82 -12.83 -21.23
N THR A 194 -6.80 -12.85 -22.08
CA THR A 194 -6.56 -11.75 -23.03
C THR A 194 -7.75 -11.58 -23.99
N GLY A 195 -8.27 -10.37 -24.15
CA GLY A 195 -9.48 -10.08 -24.93
C GLY A 195 -10.79 -10.46 -24.24
N GLU A 196 -10.75 -10.94 -23.00
CA GLU A 196 -11.97 -11.20 -22.22
C GLU A 196 -12.65 -9.89 -21.87
N LYS A 197 -13.97 -9.85 -22.05
CA LYS A 197 -14.85 -8.81 -21.53
C LYS A 197 -15.85 -9.44 -20.58
N SER A 198 -15.91 -8.95 -19.35
CA SER A 198 -16.78 -9.51 -18.32
C SER A 198 -17.40 -8.40 -17.47
N LYS A 199 -18.63 -8.64 -17.04
CA LYS A 199 -19.30 -7.85 -16.02
C LYS A 199 -18.95 -8.40 -14.64
N LEU A 200 -18.61 -7.52 -13.72
CA LEU A 200 -18.30 -7.81 -12.33
C LEU A 200 -19.34 -7.13 -11.45
N LYS A 201 -19.95 -7.88 -10.54
CA LYS A 201 -20.74 -7.34 -9.43
C LYS A 201 -19.87 -7.39 -8.19
N ILE A 202 -19.56 -6.24 -7.64
CA ILE A 202 -18.58 -6.11 -6.55
C ILE A 202 -19.30 -5.53 -5.33
N LYS A 203 -19.30 -6.30 -4.25
CA LYS A 203 -19.82 -5.85 -2.96
C LYS A 203 -18.90 -4.79 -2.37
N SER A 204 -19.49 -3.89 -1.57
CA SER A 204 -18.77 -2.80 -0.89
C SER A 204 -17.40 -3.20 -0.27
N LYS A 205 -17.30 -4.40 0.33
CA LYS A 205 -16.08 -4.97 0.93
C LYS A 205 -14.86 -4.89 -0.01
N TYR A 206 -15.07 -5.02 -1.32
CA TYR A 206 -14.03 -4.98 -2.36
C TYR A 206 -14.17 -3.78 -3.32
N ALA A 207 -15.05 -2.82 -2.99
CA ALA A 207 -15.27 -1.59 -3.74
C ALA A 207 -14.85 -0.36 -2.91
N PHE A 208 -15.77 0.57 -2.66
CA PHE A 208 -15.52 1.82 -1.94
C PHE A 208 -15.78 1.74 -0.42
N LYS A 209 -16.04 0.54 0.10
CA LYS A 209 -16.07 0.22 1.55
C LYS A 209 -16.96 1.21 2.34
N LYS A 210 -16.52 1.66 3.52
CA LYS A 210 -17.32 2.54 4.40
C LYS A 210 -17.18 4.01 4.02
N GLU A 211 -16.17 4.33 3.24
CA GLU A 211 -15.83 5.68 2.82
C GLU A 211 -16.76 6.15 1.69
N GLY A 212 -17.19 5.23 0.83
CA GLY A 212 -17.91 5.56 -0.40
C GLY A 212 -17.01 6.37 -1.35
N LYS A 213 -17.61 7.00 -2.34
CA LYS A 213 -16.91 7.88 -3.28
C LYS A 213 -17.83 9.05 -3.68
N PRO A 214 -17.83 10.15 -2.91
CA PRO A 214 -18.71 11.30 -3.15
C PRO A 214 -18.56 11.91 -4.55
N GLU A 215 -17.35 11.91 -5.11
CA GLU A 215 -17.05 12.36 -6.48
C GLU A 215 -17.89 11.63 -7.54
N PHE A 216 -18.28 10.39 -7.26
CA PHE A 216 -19.07 9.53 -8.14
C PHE A 216 -20.51 9.37 -7.65
N ASN A 217 -20.93 10.12 -6.63
CA ASN A 217 -22.22 9.96 -5.95
C ASN A 217 -22.44 8.54 -5.38
N ILE A 218 -21.36 7.86 -5.01
CA ILE A 218 -21.42 6.51 -4.44
C ILE A 218 -21.45 6.63 -2.91
N PRO A 219 -22.53 6.20 -2.24
CA PRO A 219 -22.62 6.29 -0.79
C PRO A 219 -21.73 5.24 -0.09
N PRO A 220 -21.45 5.44 1.21
CA PRO A 220 -20.88 4.42 2.07
C PRO A 220 -21.58 3.07 1.94
N ASN A 221 -20.80 2.01 1.89
CA ASN A 221 -21.26 0.63 1.80
C ASN A 221 -22.06 0.27 0.55
N ALA A 222 -21.90 1.03 -0.54
CA ALA A 222 -22.52 0.71 -1.82
C ALA A 222 -21.83 -0.46 -2.53
N ASP A 223 -22.65 -1.32 -3.11
CA ASP A 223 -22.24 -2.28 -4.12
C ASP A 223 -22.15 -1.57 -5.47
N VAL A 224 -21.23 -2.00 -6.33
CA VAL A 224 -21.00 -1.39 -7.64
C VAL A 224 -20.85 -2.46 -8.71
N GLU A 225 -21.11 -2.08 -9.96
CA GLU A 225 -20.90 -2.92 -11.12
C GLU A 225 -19.77 -2.39 -11.96
N TYR A 226 -18.97 -3.29 -12.53
CA TYR A 226 -17.91 -2.94 -13.47
C TYR A 226 -18.03 -3.78 -14.73
N ILE A 227 -17.81 -3.17 -15.88
CA ILE A 227 -17.55 -3.88 -17.12
C ILE A 227 -16.06 -3.70 -17.41
N VAL A 228 -15.34 -4.82 -17.46
CA VAL A 228 -13.89 -4.82 -17.62
C VAL A 228 -13.55 -5.59 -18.88
N GLU A 229 -12.71 -5.00 -19.73
CA GLU A 229 -12.10 -5.67 -20.87
C GLU A 229 -10.59 -5.75 -20.68
N LEU A 230 -10.05 -6.96 -20.57
CA LEU A 230 -8.60 -7.15 -20.52
C LEU A 230 -8.04 -7.13 -21.94
N LYS A 231 -7.52 -5.97 -22.39
CA LYS A 231 -6.97 -5.84 -23.75
C LYS A 231 -5.70 -6.64 -23.92
N SER A 232 -4.77 -6.51 -22.97
CA SER A 232 -3.51 -7.24 -22.95
C SER A 232 -2.87 -7.21 -21.57
N PHE A 233 -1.94 -8.13 -21.34
CA PHE A 233 -1.06 -8.07 -20.18
C PHE A 233 0.34 -8.58 -20.48
N GLN A 234 1.30 -8.14 -19.68
CA GLN A 234 2.65 -8.68 -19.64
C GLN A 234 2.84 -9.34 -18.29
N LYS A 235 3.25 -10.62 -18.29
CA LYS A 235 3.56 -11.34 -17.06
C LYS A 235 4.64 -10.59 -16.29
N ALA A 236 4.53 -10.60 -14.96
CA ALA A 236 5.65 -10.23 -14.12
C ALA A 236 6.86 -11.08 -14.52
N VAL A 237 7.92 -10.41 -14.96
CA VAL A 237 9.16 -11.09 -15.30
C VAL A 237 9.89 -11.35 -13.99
N GLU A 238 10.04 -12.62 -13.64
CA GLU A 238 10.73 -12.99 -12.41
C GLU A 238 12.24 -12.78 -12.57
N SER A 239 12.89 -12.21 -11.56
CA SER A 239 14.32 -11.88 -11.63
C SER A 239 15.20 -13.10 -11.96
N TRP A 240 14.85 -14.29 -11.47
CA TRP A 240 15.61 -15.52 -11.77
C TRP A 240 15.46 -16.03 -13.21
N SER A 241 14.46 -15.55 -13.96
CA SER A 241 14.19 -15.99 -15.34
C SER A 241 14.95 -15.20 -16.40
N LEU A 242 15.67 -14.15 -15.99
CA LEU A 242 16.36 -13.22 -16.88
C LEU A 242 17.88 -13.36 -16.78
N ASN A 243 18.57 -13.19 -17.91
CA ASN A 243 20.02 -12.96 -17.91
C ASN A 243 20.36 -11.49 -17.59
N GLY A 244 21.63 -11.19 -17.30
CA GLY A 244 22.08 -9.83 -16.93
C GLY A 244 21.66 -8.72 -17.92
N ALA A 245 21.74 -8.97 -19.23
CA ALA A 245 21.33 -7.99 -20.24
C ALA A 245 19.81 -7.72 -20.24
N GLN A 246 19.01 -8.78 -20.12
CA GLN A 246 17.55 -8.67 -20.02
C GLN A 246 17.11 -7.98 -18.72
N LYS A 247 17.82 -8.22 -17.60
CA LYS A 247 17.59 -7.51 -16.35
C LYS A 247 17.80 -6.01 -16.51
N ILE A 248 18.86 -5.60 -17.21
CA ILE A 248 19.14 -4.18 -17.50
C ILE A 248 18.04 -3.57 -18.37
N GLU A 249 17.59 -4.26 -19.43
CA GLU A 249 16.46 -3.75 -20.24
C GLU A 249 15.18 -3.57 -19.42
N GLN A 250 14.81 -4.57 -18.60
CA GLN A 250 13.62 -4.47 -17.74
C GLN A 250 13.76 -3.35 -16.71
N ALA A 251 14.94 -3.20 -16.10
CA ALA A 251 15.24 -2.12 -15.19
C ALA A 251 15.12 -0.73 -15.86
N LYS A 252 15.53 -0.58 -17.13
CA LYS A 252 15.34 0.66 -17.89
C LYS A 252 13.87 0.99 -18.09
N LEU A 253 13.06 0.02 -18.51
CA LEU A 253 11.61 0.21 -18.69
C LEU A 253 10.92 0.63 -17.39
N LEU A 254 11.26 0.00 -16.27
CA LEU A 254 10.73 0.35 -14.95
C LEU A 254 11.16 1.74 -14.50
N LYS A 255 12.41 2.12 -14.76
CA LYS A 255 12.93 3.47 -14.46
C LYS A 255 12.19 4.54 -15.27
N ASP A 256 11.91 4.28 -16.55
CA ASP A 256 11.16 5.21 -17.40
C ASP A 256 9.72 5.37 -16.90
N LYS A 257 9.08 4.25 -16.51
CA LYS A 257 7.76 4.27 -15.88
C LYS A 257 7.76 5.07 -14.57
N GLY A 258 8.76 4.86 -13.71
CA GLY A 258 8.96 5.65 -12.49
C GLY A 258 9.12 7.15 -12.76
N THR A 259 9.84 7.48 -13.84
CA THR A 259 10.03 8.88 -14.27
C THR A 259 8.74 9.51 -14.77
N ASN A 260 7.90 8.76 -15.48
CA ASN A 260 6.57 9.21 -15.89
C ASN A 260 5.65 9.44 -14.68
N TYR A 261 5.67 8.55 -13.68
CA TYR A 261 4.94 8.77 -12.43
C TYR A 261 5.44 9.98 -11.64
N PHE A 262 6.76 10.20 -11.61
CA PHE A 262 7.35 11.37 -10.98
C PHE A 262 6.86 12.68 -11.64
N LYS A 263 6.85 12.73 -12.98
CA LYS A 263 6.33 13.87 -13.76
C LYS A 263 4.83 14.10 -13.50
N ALA A 264 4.06 13.02 -13.28
CA ALA A 264 2.65 13.09 -12.94
C ALA A 264 2.38 13.43 -11.45
N GLY A 265 3.41 13.71 -10.64
CA GLY A 265 3.27 14.01 -9.21
C GLY A 265 2.96 12.79 -8.33
N LYS A 266 2.96 11.57 -8.90
CA LYS A 266 2.66 10.32 -8.19
C LYS A 266 3.94 9.75 -7.55
N TYR A 267 4.47 10.43 -6.55
CA TYR A 267 5.78 10.12 -5.96
C TYR A 267 5.88 8.72 -5.35
N ASN A 268 4.84 8.24 -4.64
CA ASN A 268 4.83 6.91 -4.04
C ASN A 268 4.91 5.79 -5.10
N LEU A 269 4.22 5.95 -6.24
CA LEU A 269 4.32 5.03 -7.37
C LEU A 269 5.71 5.06 -8.01
N ALA A 270 6.29 6.25 -8.16
CA ALA A 270 7.65 6.39 -8.65
C ALA A 270 8.65 5.65 -7.74
N ILE A 271 8.51 5.79 -6.42
CA ILE A 271 9.30 5.04 -5.42
C ILE A 271 9.14 3.54 -5.60
N LYS A 272 7.89 3.03 -5.73
CA LYS A 272 7.64 1.59 -5.98
C LYS A 272 8.37 1.11 -7.24
N MET A 273 8.28 1.85 -8.35
CA MET A 273 8.97 1.49 -9.60
C MET A 273 10.49 1.49 -9.45
N TYR A 274 11.08 2.52 -8.83
CA TYR A 274 12.53 2.57 -8.64
C TYR A 274 13.04 1.51 -7.65
N LYS A 275 12.26 1.13 -6.63
CA LYS A 275 12.60 -0.02 -5.77
C LYS A 275 12.65 -1.32 -6.57
N LYS A 276 11.70 -1.54 -7.49
CA LYS A 276 11.75 -2.70 -8.40
C LYS A 276 13.01 -2.69 -9.27
N VAL A 277 13.45 -1.53 -9.75
CA VAL A 277 14.73 -1.41 -10.45
C VAL A 277 15.89 -1.92 -9.61
N LEU A 278 15.94 -1.55 -8.32
CA LEU A 278 16.95 -2.08 -7.41
C LEU A 278 16.83 -3.61 -7.27
N ASP A 279 15.62 -4.16 -7.15
CA ASP A 279 15.43 -5.61 -7.00
C ASP A 279 15.92 -6.41 -8.22
N PHE A 280 15.81 -5.88 -9.44
CA PHE A 280 16.35 -6.52 -10.65
C PHE A 280 17.88 -6.44 -10.75
N LEU A 281 18.49 -5.40 -10.17
CA LEU A 281 19.92 -5.13 -10.30
C LEU A 281 20.74 -5.58 -9.07
N ARG A 282 20.08 -5.87 -7.95
CA ARG A 282 20.74 -6.28 -6.70
C ARG A 282 20.96 -7.81 -6.70
N TYR A 283 22.18 -8.22 -6.35
CA TYR A 283 22.60 -9.62 -6.18
C TYR A 283 22.62 -10.47 -7.46
N ASP A 284 23.36 -10.03 -8.47
CA ASP A 284 23.72 -10.92 -9.56
C ASP A 284 25.23 -11.05 -9.74
N LYS A 285 25.69 -12.29 -9.89
CA LYS A 285 27.08 -12.60 -10.29
C LYS A 285 27.28 -12.39 -11.79
N ASP A 286 26.18 -12.23 -12.54
CA ASP A 286 26.16 -12.13 -14.00
C ASP A 286 26.59 -10.74 -14.54
N PHE A 287 26.80 -9.75 -13.66
CA PHE A 287 27.26 -8.41 -14.08
C PHE A 287 28.79 -8.34 -14.12
N GLU A 288 29.36 -8.75 -15.25
CA GLU A 288 30.79 -8.59 -15.55
C GLU A 288 31.04 -7.52 -16.63
N ASN A 289 32.20 -6.88 -16.58
CA ASN A 289 32.72 -5.97 -17.61
C ASN A 289 31.72 -4.85 -18.01
N GLU A 290 31.37 -4.74 -19.29
CA GLU A 290 30.52 -3.67 -19.83
C GLU A 290 29.10 -3.65 -19.24
N LEU A 291 28.57 -4.82 -18.86
CA LEU A 291 27.26 -4.90 -18.20
C LEU A 291 27.31 -4.35 -16.78
N LYS A 292 28.48 -4.44 -16.13
CA LYS A 292 28.66 -3.88 -14.77
C LYS A 292 28.66 -2.37 -14.78
N THR A 293 29.36 -1.74 -15.73
CA THR A 293 29.36 -0.27 -15.87
C THR A 293 27.98 0.27 -16.23
N GLU A 294 27.24 -0.43 -17.10
CA GLU A 294 25.86 -0.07 -17.42
C GLU A 294 24.93 -0.23 -16.21
N CYS A 295 25.04 -1.33 -15.47
CA CYS A 295 24.31 -1.58 -14.23
C CYS A 295 24.59 -0.50 -13.17
N ASP A 296 25.86 -0.14 -12.94
CA ASP A 296 26.24 0.87 -11.95
C ASP A 296 25.74 2.27 -12.34
N SER A 297 25.78 2.62 -13.63
CA SER A 297 25.17 3.86 -14.14
C SER A 297 23.65 3.89 -13.93
N LEU A 298 22.98 2.76 -14.15
CA LEU A 298 21.55 2.63 -13.95
C LEU A 298 21.17 2.69 -12.46
N LEU A 299 21.94 2.04 -11.59
CA LEU A 299 21.78 2.10 -10.13
C LEU A 299 21.99 3.53 -9.61
N LEU A 300 23.05 4.21 -10.04
CA LEU A 300 23.35 5.59 -9.65
C LEU A 300 22.17 6.52 -9.97
N SER A 301 21.71 6.48 -11.22
CA SER A 301 20.57 7.31 -11.65
C SER A 301 19.26 6.95 -10.93
N THR A 302 19.07 5.67 -10.57
CA THR A 302 17.90 5.20 -9.81
C THR A 302 17.94 5.69 -8.36
N HIS A 303 19.07 5.56 -7.67
CA HIS A 303 19.25 6.06 -6.30
C HIS A 303 19.07 7.58 -6.21
N LEU A 304 19.61 8.32 -7.18
CA LEU A 304 19.38 9.76 -7.27
C LEU A 304 17.89 10.09 -7.39
N ASN A 305 17.16 9.42 -8.30
CA ASN A 305 15.73 9.66 -8.47
C ASN A 305 14.92 9.25 -7.24
N LEU A 306 15.26 8.14 -6.58
CA LEU A 306 14.67 7.74 -5.29
C LEU A 306 14.86 8.81 -4.22
N ALA A 307 16.08 9.31 -4.04
CA ALA A 307 16.35 10.37 -3.08
C ALA A 307 15.49 11.62 -3.34
N LEU A 308 15.31 11.99 -4.61
CA LEU A 308 14.42 13.10 -4.98
C LEU A 308 12.95 12.81 -4.64
N CYS A 309 12.46 11.61 -4.91
CA CYS A 309 11.10 11.21 -4.54
C CYS A 309 10.90 11.26 -3.01
N TYR A 310 11.85 10.72 -2.25
CA TYR A 310 11.80 10.69 -0.79
C TYR A 310 11.82 12.09 -0.17
N LEU A 311 12.62 13.01 -0.72
CA LEU A 311 12.57 14.42 -0.32
C LEU A 311 11.22 15.08 -0.62
N LYS A 312 10.50 14.63 -1.66
CA LYS A 312 9.14 15.12 -1.98
C LYS A 312 8.06 14.52 -1.09
N THR A 313 8.30 13.35 -0.51
CA THR A 313 7.36 12.65 0.39
C THR A 313 7.74 12.79 1.87
N ASP A 314 8.72 13.65 2.21
CA ASP A 314 9.24 13.89 3.56
C ASP A 314 9.84 12.64 4.27
N GLN A 315 10.25 11.65 3.46
CA GLN A 315 10.92 10.42 3.92
C GLN A 315 12.44 10.66 4.01
N ASN A 316 12.85 11.52 4.94
CA ASN A 316 14.21 12.06 4.97
C ASN A 316 15.31 11.03 5.33
N ILE A 317 14.97 9.97 6.08
CA ILE A 317 15.92 8.90 6.42
C ILE A 317 16.26 8.11 5.15
N GLU A 318 15.25 7.69 4.41
CA GLU A 318 15.37 6.95 3.16
C GLU A 318 16.04 7.79 2.08
N ALA A 319 15.78 9.09 2.03
CA ALA A 319 16.48 10.02 1.14
C ALA A 319 18.00 10.03 1.40
N LYS A 320 18.39 10.15 2.67
CA LYS A 320 19.80 10.13 3.10
C LYS A 320 20.47 8.80 2.76
N ASP A 321 19.80 7.68 3.00
CA ASP A 321 20.34 6.35 2.71
C ASP A 321 20.49 6.14 1.19
N ALA A 322 19.50 6.54 0.39
CA ALA A 322 19.58 6.47 -1.07
C ALA A 322 20.73 7.32 -1.65
N CYS A 323 20.96 8.53 -1.13
CA CYS A 323 22.11 9.34 -1.51
C CYS A 323 23.44 8.71 -1.09
N THR A 324 23.48 8.01 0.03
CA THR A 324 24.70 7.33 0.50
C THR A 324 25.05 6.16 -0.41
N GLU A 325 24.07 5.37 -0.86
CA GLU A 325 24.29 4.34 -1.88
C GLU A 325 24.72 4.95 -3.23
N ALA A 326 24.14 6.08 -3.65
CA ALA A 326 24.58 6.79 -4.86
C ALA A 326 26.06 7.21 -4.78
N LEU A 327 26.51 7.72 -3.63
CA LEU A 327 27.89 8.15 -3.41
C LEU A 327 28.90 6.99 -3.33
N LYS A 328 28.46 5.77 -3.03
CA LYS A 328 29.32 4.57 -3.14
C LYS A 328 29.64 4.25 -4.60
N LEU A 329 28.72 4.56 -5.52
CA LEU A 329 28.88 4.34 -6.95
C LEU A 329 29.64 5.50 -7.61
N ASP A 330 29.32 6.74 -7.24
CA ASP A 330 30.00 7.95 -7.71
C ASP A 330 30.31 8.89 -6.53
N PRO A 331 31.53 8.80 -5.96
CA PRO A 331 31.94 9.62 -4.83
C PRO A 331 32.03 11.13 -5.11
N GLN A 332 31.98 11.56 -6.37
CA GLN A 332 32.03 12.97 -6.78
C GLN A 332 30.68 13.48 -7.30
N ASN A 333 29.59 12.78 -6.97
CA ASN A 333 28.27 13.18 -7.44
C ASN A 333 27.70 14.39 -6.70
N GLU A 334 27.74 15.57 -7.33
CA GLU A 334 27.22 16.83 -6.80
C GLU A 334 25.75 16.72 -6.34
N LYS A 335 24.88 16.11 -7.16
CA LYS A 335 23.46 15.95 -6.83
C LYS A 335 23.23 15.07 -5.61
N ALA A 336 24.04 14.04 -5.43
CA ALA A 336 23.90 13.13 -4.29
C ALA A 336 24.26 13.85 -2.98
N TYR A 337 25.39 14.58 -2.93
CA TYR A 337 25.76 15.39 -1.77
C TYR A 337 24.71 16.47 -1.49
N PHE A 338 24.27 17.21 -2.52
CA PHE A 338 23.28 18.27 -2.33
C PHE A 338 21.97 17.74 -1.74
N ARG A 339 21.44 16.63 -2.27
CA ARG A 339 20.21 15.99 -1.78
C ARG A 339 20.38 15.37 -0.39
N ARG A 340 21.55 14.80 -0.09
CA ARG A 340 21.86 14.27 1.25
C ARG A 340 21.95 15.39 2.29
N GLY A 341 22.54 16.53 1.93
CA GLY A 341 22.55 17.73 2.77
C GLY A 341 21.15 18.26 3.05
N GLN A 342 20.26 18.26 2.05
CA GLN A 342 18.84 18.59 2.26
C GLN A 342 18.15 17.62 3.21
N ALA A 343 18.38 16.32 3.06
CA ALA A 343 17.83 15.31 3.96
C ALA A 343 18.34 15.46 5.40
N HIS A 344 19.65 15.71 5.61
CA HIS A 344 20.22 15.99 6.92
C HIS A 344 19.65 17.24 7.58
N LEU A 345 19.43 18.30 6.79
CA LEU A 345 18.80 19.52 7.28
C LEU A 345 17.37 19.27 7.75
N ALA A 346 16.61 18.47 7.00
CA ALA A 346 15.25 18.06 7.38
C ALA A 346 15.23 17.15 8.63
N LEU A 347 16.28 16.34 8.83
CA LEU A 347 16.52 15.54 10.05
C LEU A 347 17.10 16.35 11.22
N ALA A 348 17.04 17.68 11.17
CA ALA A 348 17.57 18.58 12.20
C ALA A 348 19.06 18.34 12.55
N SER A 349 19.86 17.92 11.56
CA SER A 349 21.30 17.68 11.69
C SER A 349 22.10 18.67 10.81
N PRO A 350 22.08 19.99 11.11
CA PRO A 350 22.66 21.01 10.25
C PRO A 350 24.19 20.92 10.12
N GLU A 351 24.90 20.34 11.10
CA GLU A 351 26.35 20.18 11.06
C GLU A 351 26.77 19.18 9.97
N LEU A 352 26.02 18.09 9.80
CA LEU A 352 26.25 17.12 8.73
C LEU A 352 25.83 17.68 7.38
N ALA A 353 24.74 18.45 7.34
CA ALA A 353 24.28 19.12 6.13
C ALA A 353 25.34 20.10 5.58
N ILE A 354 26.01 20.87 6.45
CA ILE A 354 27.09 21.78 6.04
C ILE A 354 28.22 21.00 5.37
N LYS A 355 28.66 19.88 5.94
CA LYS A 355 29.73 19.06 5.34
C LYS A 355 29.37 18.61 3.93
N ASP A 356 28.13 18.15 3.72
CA ASP A 356 27.66 17.75 2.40
C ASP A 356 27.61 18.94 1.41
N PHE A 357 27.15 20.12 1.83
CA PHE A 357 27.15 21.31 0.97
C PHE A 357 28.55 21.86 0.68
N GLU A 358 29.50 21.70 1.60
CA GLU A 358 30.90 22.03 1.36
C GLU A 358 31.53 21.11 0.32
N GLU A 359 31.24 19.80 0.36
CA GLU A 359 31.64 18.87 -0.71
C GLU A 359 31.05 19.28 -2.07
N VAL A 360 29.79 19.73 -2.10
CA VAL A 360 29.20 20.30 -3.33
C VAL A 360 30.02 21.48 -3.85
N LEU A 361 30.42 22.41 -2.98
CA LEU A 361 31.21 23.58 -3.39
C LEU A 361 32.66 23.25 -3.79
N LYS A 362 33.22 22.14 -3.29
CA LYS A 362 34.52 21.63 -3.77
C LYS A 362 34.42 21.13 -5.19
N ILE A 363 33.31 20.46 -5.54
CA ILE A 363 33.07 19.90 -6.88
C ILE A 363 32.62 21.01 -7.85
N GLU A 364 31.68 21.86 -7.43
CA GLU A 364 31.14 22.97 -8.20
C GLU A 364 31.19 24.28 -7.39
N PRO A 365 32.32 25.02 -7.45
CA PRO A 365 32.50 26.25 -6.66
C PRO A 365 31.48 27.37 -6.96
N LYS A 366 30.78 27.31 -8.09
CA LYS A 366 29.78 28.30 -8.51
C LYS A 366 28.36 27.95 -8.09
N ASN A 367 28.15 26.87 -7.32
CA ASN A 367 26.82 26.43 -6.91
C ASN A 367 26.23 27.35 -5.83
N VAL A 368 25.49 28.37 -6.28
CA VAL A 368 24.86 29.37 -5.40
C VAL A 368 23.85 28.73 -4.43
N ALA A 369 23.20 27.64 -4.82
CA ALA A 369 22.22 26.96 -3.98
C ALA A 369 22.88 26.35 -2.74
N ALA A 370 24.03 25.69 -2.91
CA ALA A 370 24.79 25.10 -1.80
C ALA A 370 25.28 26.19 -0.83
N SER A 371 25.84 27.29 -1.33
CA SER A 371 26.27 28.42 -0.49
C SER A 371 25.12 29.01 0.34
N LYS A 372 23.92 29.15 -0.25
CA LYS A 372 22.73 29.62 0.48
C LYS A 372 22.31 28.66 1.58
N GLN A 373 22.34 27.35 1.32
CA GLN A 373 21.97 26.35 2.33
C GLN A 373 22.95 26.32 3.51
N ILE A 374 24.25 26.52 3.27
CA ILE A 374 25.25 26.65 4.35
C ILE A 374 24.91 27.84 5.27
N ILE A 375 24.51 28.98 4.71
CA ILE A 375 24.09 30.15 5.50
C ILE A 375 22.85 29.81 6.35
N VAL A 376 21.88 29.09 5.77
CA VAL A 376 20.69 28.62 6.50
C VAL A 376 21.09 27.70 7.66
N CYS A 377 21.97 26.74 7.42
CA CYS A 377 22.45 25.80 8.44
C CYS A 377 23.16 26.54 9.58
N ASN A 378 24.07 27.47 9.27
CA ASN A 378 24.77 28.27 10.28
C ASN A 378 23.83 29.12 11.13
N ASN A 379 22.79 29.70 10.52
CA ASN A 379 21.76 30.45 11.25
C ASN A 379 20.93 29.54 12.18
N LEU A 380 20.63 28.32 11.75
CA LEU A 380 19.93 27.33 12.58
C LEU A 380 20.79 26.90 13.77
N ILE A 381 22.07 26.58 13.56
CA ILE A 381 23.02 26.23 14.63
C ILE A 381 23.14 27.38 15.63
N LYS A 382 23.32 28.61 15.15
CA LYS A 382 23.39 29.80 16.03
C LYS A 382 22.12 29.98 16.86
N LYS A 383 20.95 29.74 16.26
CA LYS A 383 19.66 29.81 16.95
C LYS A 383 19.51 28.68 17.98
N GLN A 384 20.00 27.47 17.68
CA GLN A 384 19.98 26.34 18.60
C GLN A 384 20.90 26.56 19.80
N LEU A 385 22.15 26.97 19.57
CA LEU A 385 23.09 27.35 20.63
C LEU A 385 22.55 28.48 21.51
N ALA A 386 21.88 29.49 20.93
CA ALA A 386 21.25 30.56 21.70
C ALA A 386 20.10 30.06 22.58
N LYS A 387 19.30 29.10 22.10
CA LYS A 387 18.24 28.45 22.88
C LYS A 387 18.82 27.60 24.01
N GLU A 388 19.83 26.78 23.71
CA GLU A 388 20.51 25.96 24.70
C GLU A 388 21.15 26.82 25.78
N LYS A 389 21.87 27.89 25.42
CA LYS A 389 22.44 28.84 26.39
C LYS A 389 21.38 29.42 27.32
N LYS A 390 20.22 29.83 26.80
CA LYS A 390 19.10 30.33 27.61
C LYS A 390 18.52 29.24 28.50
N LEU A 391 18.35 28.02 27.98
CA LEU A 391 17.85 26.89 28.74
C LEU A 391 18.77 26.54 29.91
N TYR A 392 20.09 26.42 29.66
CA TYR A 392 21.08 26.15 30.70
C TYR A 392 21.14 27.28 31.72
N ALA A 393 21.15 28.56 31.30
CA ALA A 393 21.13 29.68 32.24
C ALA A 393 19.91 29.62 33.19
N ASN A 394 18.71 29.39 32.64
CA ASN A 394 17.50 29.24 33.45
C ASN A 394 17.56 28.03 34.39
N MET A 395 18.13 26.90 33.95
CA MET A 395 18.33 25.73 34.80
C MET A 395 19.32 26.01 35.94
N PHE A 396 20.43 26.70 35.67
CA PHE A 396 21.39 27.13 36.69
C PHE A 396 20.75 28.06 37.72
N ASP A 397 19.97 29.05 37.28
CA ASP A 397 19.27 29.97 38.19
C ASP A 397 18.26 29.22 39.07
N LYS A 398 17.55 28.24 38.50
CA LYS A 398 16.61 27.39 39.24
C LYS A 398 17.33 26.52 40.28
N PHE A 399 18.42 25.85 39.92
CA PHE A 399 19.18 25.04 40.87
C PHE A 399 19.81 25.89 41.97
N ALA A 400 20.31 27.08 41.63
CA ALA A 400 20.81 28.02 42.63
C ALA A 400 19.70 28.52 43.60
N GLN A 401 18.46 28.67 43.12
CA GLN A 401 17.31 28.97 43.98
C GLN A 401 16.96 27.79 44.90
N GLU A 402 16.92 26.57 44.37
CA GLU A 402 16.67 25.36 45.17
C GLU A 402 17.75 25.13 46.23
N ASP A 403 19.03 25.34 45.90
CA ASP A 403 20.13 25.21 46.85
C ASP A 403 20.04 26.25 47.97
N ARG A 404 19.71 27.51 47.63
CA ARG A 404 19.44 28.56 48.64
C ARG A 404 18.28 28.18 49.56
N GLN A 405 17.18 27.66 48.99
CA GLN A 405 16.03 27.21 49.79
C GLN A 405 16.41 26.08 50.74
N LYS A 406 17.20 25.09 50.29
CA LYS A 406 17.71 24.01 51.14
C LYS A 406 18.65 24.51 52.23
N GLU A 407 19.50 25.48 51.94
CA GLU A 407 20.37 26.11 52.95
C GLU A 407 19.55 26.87 53.99
N GLU A 408 18.58 27.69 53.57
CA GLU A 408 17.66 28.38 54.48
C GLU A 408 16.87 27.40 55.35
N GLU A 409 16.42 26.28 54.78
CA GLU A 409 15.71 25.24 55.51
C GLU A 409 16.63 24.52 56.52
N LYS A 410 17.88 24.23 56.16
CA LYS A 410 18.90 23.73 57.09
C LYS A 410 19.20 24.71 58.22
N LEU A 411 19.29 26.01 57.92
CA LEU A 411 19.49 27.07 58.90
C LEU A 411 18.31 27.15 59.88
N ARG A 412 17.07 27.03 59.40
CA ARG A 412 15.86 27.00 60.26
C ARG A 412 15.79 25.77 61.16
N GLN A 413 16.42 24.65 60.77
CA GLN A 413 16.47 23.43 61.57
C GLN A 413 17.60 23.43 62.61
N GLN A 414 18.52 24.39 62.57
CA GLN A 414 19.54 24.53 63.62
C GLN A 414 18.92 25.14 64.88
N PRO A 415 19.27 24.64 66.09
CA PRO A 415 18.76 25.19 67.34
C PRO A 415 19.25 26.64 67.52
N ASP A 416 18.32 27.53 67.86
CA ASP A 416 18.57 28.97 68.07
C ASP A 416 19.39 29.19 69.35
N VAL A 417 20.72 29.22 69.21
CA VAL A 417 21.65 29.44 70.33
C VAL A 417 21.75 30.92 70.74
N MET A 418 21.05 31.84 70.06
CA MET A 418 21.19 33.30 70.22
C MET A 418 19.96 33.98 70.82
N ARG A 419 18.97 33.20 71.29
CA ARG A 419 17.82 33.69 72.07
C ARG A 419 18.08 33.83 73.57
N GLY A 420 19.34 33.84 73.99
CA GLY A 420 19.75 34.34 75.31
C GLY A 420 20.44 35.69 75.11
N ALA A 421 19.91 36.75 75.71
CA ALA A 421 20.50 38.08 75.65
C ALA A 421 22.00 38.03 76.00
N LEU A 422 22.86 38.63 75.18
CA LEU A 422 24.24 38.94 75.57
C LEU A 422 24.17 39.82 76.83
N GLY A 423 24.37 39.22 78.01
CA GLY A 423 24.46 39.93 79.28
C GLY A 423 23.63 39.41 80.45
N GLU A 424 22.81 38.37 80.28
CA GLU A 424 22.10 37.75 81.42
C GLU A 424 22.66 36.36 81.70
N TRP A 425 23.69 36.29 82.55
CA TRP A 425 23.95 35.04 83.27
C TRP A 425 22.75 34.81 84.18
N GLY A 426 21.99 33.74 83.92
CA GLY A 426 20.96 33.27 84.83
C GLY A 426 21.56 33.08 86.22
N GLN A 427 20.77 33.37 87.27
CA GLN A 427 21.21 33.34 88.67
C GLN A 427 21.85 32.00 89.12
N GLU A 428 21.78 30.95 88.31
CA GLU A 428 22.29 29.61 88.61
C GLU A 428 23.73 29.35 88.12
N GLU A 429 24.36 30.25 87.36
CA GLU A 429 25.68 29.99 86.75
C GLU A 429 26.86 30.76 87.40
N ARG A 430 26.80 31.03 88.71
CA ARG A 430 27.98 31.48 89.48
C ARG A 430 28.64 30.28 90.18
N PRO A 431 29.90 29.92 89.87
CA PRO A 431 30.59 28.86 90.59
C PRO A 431 30.69 29.19 92.09
N GLY A 432 29.95 28.46 92.92
CA GLY A 432 30.02 28.53 94.38
C GLY A 432 28.86 29.21 95.11
N GLY A 433 27.78 29.62 94.44
CA GLY A 433 26.48 29.91 95.08
C GLY A 433 26.49 30.87 96.28
N ARG A 434 27.33 31.91 96.25
CA ARG A 434 27.40 32.92 97.33
C ARG A 434 26.79 34.24 96.87
N ASP A 435 26.02 34.87 97.75
CA ASP A 435 25.53 36.24 97.53
C ASP A 435 26.69 37.25 97.48
N ALA A 436 26.50 38.30 96.69
CA ALA A 436 27.48 39.39 96.56
C ALA A 436 27.71 40.08 97.92
N THR A 437 28.97 40.26 98.29
CA THR A 437 29.36 40.91 99.54
C THR A 437 29.04 42.40 99.50
N ALA A 438 28.90 43.04 100.68
CA ALA A 438 28.57 44.46 100.78
C ALA A 438 29.56 45.37 100.04
N PHE A 439 30.85 44.98 100.00
CA PHE A 439 31.91 45.69 99.27
C PHE A 439 31.72 45.66 97.74
N GLU A 440 31.22 44.56 97.19
CA GLU A 440 30.98 44.37 95.76
C GLU A 440 29.71 45.10 95.28
N LYS A 441 28.74 45.30 96.18
CA LYS A 441 27.53 46.09 95.90
C LYS A 441 27.81 47.60 95.84
N GLU A 442 28.76 48.09 96.62
CA GLU A 442 29.13 49.51 96.64
C GLU A 442 30.14 49.89 95.54
N ASN A 443 30.79 48.92 94.90
CA ASN A 443 31.78 49.17 93.83
C ASN A 443 31.48 48.32 92.57
N PRO A 444 30.44 48.66 91.79
CA PRO A 444 30.00 47.84 90.66
C PRO A 444 31.03 47.75 89.50
N ASN A 445 32.03 48.63 89.47
CA ASN A 445 33.08 48.64 88.44
C ASN A 445 34.27 47.71 88.75
N ILE A 446 34.31 47.07 89.93
CA ILE A 446 35.38 46.11 90.28
C ILE A 446 35.17 44.73 89.62
N LEU A 447 33.99 44.47 89.05
CA LEU A 447 33.66 43.23 88.31
C LEU A 447 34.21 43.18 86.87
N MET A 448 35.24 43.95 86.54
CA MET A 448 35.90 43.94 85.22
C MET A 448 37.37 43.48 85.27
N LEU A 449 37.84 42.91 86.38
CA LEU A 449 39.23 42.42 86.50
C LEU A 449 39.30 41.08 87.23
N ASN A 450 38.75 40.04 86.59
CA ASN A 450 39.32 38.68 86.60
C ASN A 450 38.56 37.74 85.63
N ALA A 451 38.42 38.15 84.38
CA ALA A 451 37.92 37.28 83.30
C ALA A 451 38.92 37.07 82.16
N ASN A 452 40.08 37.73 82.17
CA ASN A 452 41.22 37.35 81.35
C ASN A 452 42.45 37.37 82.25
N GLY A 453 43.02 36.19 82.51
CA GLY A 453 44.30 36.05 83.18
C GLY A 453 45.29 37.06 82.58
N THR A 454 45.96 37.78 83.47
CA THR A 454 46.99 38.75 83.15
C THR A 454 47.91 38.21 82.06
N GLY A 455 47.82 38.83 80.89
CA GLY A 455 49.01 39.14 80.12
C GLY A 455 49.96 39.90 81.03
N GLU A 456 51.21 39.46 80.98
CA GLU A 456 52.34 39.99 81.72
C GLU A 456 52.41 41.51 81.69
N PHE A 457 52.75 42.10 82.84
CA PHE A 457 53.54 43.31 82.89
C PHE A 457 55.01 42.89 82.83
N GLN A 458 55.76 43.33 81.82
CA GLN A 458 57.21 43.11 81.73
C GLN A 458 57.95 43.80 82.90
N ASN A 459 58.65 43.02 83.74
CA ASN A 459 60.02 43.27 84.25
C ASN A 459 60.43 42.22 85.31
N MET A 460 61.25 41.24 84.90
CA MET A 460 62.41 40.61 85.56
C MET A 460 62.62 39.17 85.10
#